data_AF-A0A2N8ZIE4-F1
#
_entry.id   AF-A0A2N8ZIE4-F1
#
_cell.length_a   1.000
_cell.length_b   1.000
_cell.length_c   1.000
_cell.angle_alpha   90.00
_cell.angle_beta   90.00
_cell.angle_gamma   90.00
#
_symmetry.space_group_name_H-M   'P 1'
#
loop_
_entity.id
_entity.type
_entity.pdbx_description
1 polymer ?
#
loop_
_entity_poly.entity_id
_entity_poly.type
_entity_poly.pdbx_seq_one_letter_code
_entity_poly.pdbx_strand_id
1 'polypeptide(L)' 'MEQPIPPIFVTGALVLAKVRHGDDRQPIVIHIERTQLNLPYWGEGIARNNVLESLYQKVLNSVYTLIHWIKE' A
#
# COMPACT_ATOMS: atom_id res chain seq x y z
N MET A 1 -12.84 -23.45 19.79
CA MET A 1 -11.54 -22.75 19.74
C MET A 1 -11.34 -22.30 18.31
N GLU A 2 -11.53 -21.02 18.01
CA GLU A 2 -11.16 -20.48 16.70
C GLU A 2 -9.63 -20.46 16.61
N GLN A 3 -9.07 -21.04 15.57
CA GLN A 3 -7.63 -20.96 15.33
C GLN A 3 -7.28 -19.50 14.98
N PRO A 4 -6.20 -18.93 15.53
CA PRO A 4 -5.79 -17.58 15.18
C PRO A 4 -5.45 -17.52 13.69
N ILE A 5 -6.03 -16.54 12.98
CA ILE A 5 -5.73 -16.30 11.57
C ILE A 5 -4.23 -15.99 11.47
N PRO A 6 -3.46 -16.70 10.63
CA PRO A 6 -2.03 -16.46 10.49
C PRO A 6 -1.79 -15.01 10.04
N PRO A 7 -0.79 -14.31 10.59
CA PRO A 7 -0.55 -12.92 10.25
C PRO A 7 -0.13 -12.78 8.78
N ILE A 8 -0.67 -11.78 8.09
CA ILE A 8 -0.35 -11.46 6.70
C ILE A 8 0.51 -10.21 6.72
N PHE A 9 1.79 -10.35 6.41
CA PHE A 9 2.73 -9.23 6.32
C PHE A 9 2.95 -8.80 4.88
N VAL A 10 3.11 -7.49 4.69
CA VAL A 10 3.40 -6.87 3.40
C VAL A 10 4.55 -5.90 3.53
N THR A 11 5.33 -5.78 2.46
CA THR A 11 6.52 -4.92 2.34
C THR A 11 6.40 -3.91 1.19
N GLY A 12 5.28 -3.95 0.47
CA GLY A 12 5.02 -3.04 -0.63
C GLY A 12 3.65 -3.22 -1.25
N ALA A 13 3.39 -2.42 -2.27
CA ALA A 13 2.17 -2.47 -3.08
C ALA A 13 2.49 -2.14 -4.54
N LEU A 14 1.83 -2.84 -5.45
CA LEU A 14 1.69 -2.38 -6.82
C LEU A 14 0.45 -1.48 -6.89
N VAL A 15 0.66 -0.24 -7.32
CA VAL A 15 -0.41 0.75 -7.44
C VAL A 15 -0.45 1.37 -8.82
N LEU A 16 -1.63 1.77 -9.30
CA LEU A 16 -1.77 2.73 -10.39
C LEU A 16 -1.76 4.13 -9.78
N ALA A 17 -0.71 4.88 -10.04
CA ALA A 17 -0.59 6.27 -9.63
C ALA A 17 -0.22 7.15 -10.82
N LYS A 18 -0.52 8.44 -10.73
CA LYS A 18 -0.14 9.43 -11.74
C LYS A 18 0.70 10.52 -11.11
N VAL A 19 1.49 11.21 -11.93
CA VAL A 19 2.14 12.46 -11.52
C VAL A 19 1.08 13.54 -11.29
N ARG A 20 1.35 14.52 -10.42
CA ARG A 20 0.34 15.50 -9.94
C ARG A 20 -0.43 16.22 -11.04
N HIS A 21 0.24 16.53 -12.16
CA HIS A 21 -0.33 17.26 -13.30
C HIS A 21 -0.46 16.42 -14.58
N GLY A 22 -0.22 15.11 -14.49
CA GLY A 22 -0.39 14.19 -15.60
C GLY A 22 -1.73 13.49 -15.53
N ASP A 23 -2.24 13.03 -16.66
CA ASP A 23 -3.48 12.24 -16.70
C ASP A 23 -3.24 10.74 -16.82
N ASP A 24 -2.05 10.35 -17.27
CA ASP A 24 -1.67 8.95 -17.39
C ASP A 24 -1.35 8.34 -16.03
N ARG A 25 -2.17 7.36 -15.63
CA ARG A 25 -1.88 6.49 -14.50
C ARG A 25 -0.95 5.38 -14.96
N GLN A 26 0.15 5.21 -14.25
CA GLN A 26 1.12 4.16 -14.53
C GLN A 26 1.22 3.21 -13.33
N PRO A 27 1.49 1.91 -13.59
CA PRO A 27 1.77 0.95 -12.53
C PRO A 27 3.14 1.26 -11.90
N ILE A 28 3.15 1.43 -10.58
CA ILE A 28 4.33 1.77 -9.80
C ILE A 28 4.39 0.85 -8.58
N VAL A 29 5.56 0.27 -8.34
CA VAL A 29 5.83 -0.46 -7.10
C VAL A 29 6.26 0.53 -6.01
N ILE A 30 5.53 0.52 -4.90
CA ILE A 30 5.82 1.31 -3.71
C ILE A 30 6.23 0.35 -2.61
N HIS A 31 7.46 0.51 -2.14
CA HIS A 31 7.96 -0.21 -0.97
C HIS A 31 7.54 0.56 0.30
N ILE A 32 7.11 -0.17 1.30
CA ILE A 32 6.71 0.37 2.61
C ILE A 32 7.38 -0.43 3.72
N GLU A 33 7.36 0.11 4.94
CA GLU A 33 7.75 -0.67 6.11
C GLU A 33 6.88 -1.92 6.25
N ARG A 34 7.50 -3.00 6.75
CA ARG A 34 6.86 -4.29 6.98
C ARG A 34 5.62 -4.11 7.85
N THR A 35 4.44 -4.29 7.27
CA THR A 35 3.16 -4.00 7.92
C THR A 35 2.27 -5.24 7.94
N GLN A 36 1.62 -5.52 9.07
CA GLN A 36 0.64 -6.60 9.17
C GLN A 36 -0.73 -6.12 8.68
N LEU A 37 -1.28 -6.72 7.63
CA LEU A 37 -2.58 -6.33 7.06
C LEU A 37 -3.76 -6.75 7.94
N ASN A 38 -3.73 -7.97 8.47
CA ASN A 38 -4.84 -8.56 9.21
C ASN A 38 -4.76 -8.29 10.72
N LEU A 39 -4.40 -7.06 11.10
CA LEU A 39 -4.51 -6.64 12.49
C LEU A 39 -5.99 -6.61 12.92
N PRO A 40 -6.31 -6.92 14.19
CA PRO A 40 -7.67 -6.79 14.73
C PRO A 40 -8.24 -5.37 14.57
N TYR A 41 -7.38 -4.36 14.46
CA TYR A 41 -7.75 -2.98 14.19
C TYR A 41 -6.89 -2.41 13.06
N TRP A 42 -7.52 -2.21 11.88
CA TRP A 42 -7.09 -1.26 10.83
C TRP A 42 -5.71 -1.45 10.17
N GLY A 43 -5.15 -2.66 10.13
CA GLY A 43 -3.82 -2.92 9.53
C GLY A 43 -3.70 -2.56 8.05
N GLU A 44 -4.76 -2.76 7.26
CA GLU A 44 -4.81 -2.30 5.88
C GLU A 44 -4.77 -0.77 5.77
N GLY A 45 -5.39 -0.05 6.71
CA GLY A 45 -5.35 1.42 6.76
C GLY A 45 -3.94 1.94 6.99
N ILE A 46 -3.19 1.31 7.89
CA ILE A 46 -1.78 1.62 8.15
C ILE A 46 -0.94 1.41 6.88
N ALA A 47 -1.08 0.24 6.24
CA ALA A 47 -0.35 -0.06 5.01
C ALA A 47 -0.68 0.94 3.88
N ARG A 48 -1.95 1.33 3.73
CA ARG A 48 -2.39 2.33 2.75
C ARG A 48 -1.84 3.73 3.02
N ASN A 49 -1.74 4.13 4.30
CA ASN A 49 -1.12 5.40 4.67
C ASN A 49 0.37 5.41 4.35
N ASN A 50 1.10 4.33 4.65
CA ASN A 50 2.52 4.22 4.30
C ASN A 50 2.74 4.31 2.78
N VAL A 51 1.84 3.72 1.97
CA VAL A 51 1.87 3.87 0.51
C VAL A 51 1.62 5.32 0.09
N LEU A 52 0.65 6.00 0.70
CA LEU A 52 0.33 7.40 0.40
C LEU A 52 1.50 8.33 0.73
N GLU A 53 2.14 8.16 1.88
CA GLU A 53 3.33 8.93 2.28
C GLU A 53 4.48 8.71 1.28
N SER A 54 4.72 7.47 0.88
CA SER A 54 5.75 7.11 -0.11
C SER A 54 5.48 7.71 -1.49
N LEU A 55 4.21 7.74 -1.93
CA LEU A 55 3.80 8.41 -3.16
C LEU A 55 4.04 9.92 -3.08
N TYR A 56 3.70 10.54 -1.93
CA TYR A 56 3.90 11.97 -1.71
C TYR A 56 5.39 12.36 -1.79
N GLN A 57 6.27 11.58 -1.16
CA GLN A 57 7.72 11.77 -1.23
C GLN A 57 8.27 11.67 -2.66
N LYS A 58 7.62 10.89 -3.52
CA LYS A 58 7.97 10.73 -4.94
C LYS A 58 7.30 11.77 -5.85
N VAL A 59 6.64 12.79 -5.30
CA VAL A 59 5.90 13.83 -6.06
C VAL A 59 4.80 13.24 -6.95
N LEU A 60 4.30 12.05 -6.59
CA LEU A 60 3.16 11.43 -7.23
C LEU A 60 1.86 11.95 -6.59
N ASN A 61 0.75 11.75 -7.29
CA ASN A 61 -0.57 12.06 -6.76
C ASN A 61 -0.90 11.11 -5.59
N SER A 62 -1.50 11.64 -4.53
CA SER A 62 -1.95 10.87 -3.37
C SER A 62 -3.19 10.01 -3.69
N VAL A 63 -3.87 10.26 -4.80
CA VAL A 63 -4.94 9.42 -5.33
C VAL A 63 -4.33 8.30 -6.18
N TYR A 64 -4.40 7.08 -5.67
CA TYR A 64 -3.93 5.87 -6.35
C TYR A 64 -4.98 4.76 -6.29
N THR A 65 -4.83 3.79 -7.19
CA THR A 65 -5.59 2.53 -7.15
C THR A 65 -4.64 1.41 -6.75
N LEU A 66 -4.92 0.75 -5.62
CA LEU A 66 -4.19 -0.45 -5.21
C LEU A 66 -4.54 -1.60 -6.17
N ILE A 67 -3.53 -2.21 -6.80
CA ILE A 67 -3.71 -3.39 -7.65
C ILE A 67 -3.55 -4.65 -6.81
N HIS A 68 -2.40 -4.79 -6.13
CA HIS A 68 -2.15 -5.88 -5.19
C HIS A 68 -1.07 -5.50 -4.17
N TRP A 69 -1.11 -6.15 -3.01
CA TRP A 69 -0.04 -6.08 -2.02
C TRP A 69 1.14 -6.99 -2.39
N ILE A 70 2.34 -6.57 -2.03
CA ILE A 70 3.55 -7.39 -2.10
C ILE A 70 3.77 -7.98 -0.71
N LYS A 71 3.65 -9.30 -0.61
CA LYS A 71 3.83 -10.05 0.64
C LYS A 71 5.32 -10.24 0.92
N GLU A 72 5.65 -10.39 2.20
CA GLU A 72 6.96 -10.89 2.65
C GLU A 72 7.21 -12.32 2.19
#